data_AF-A0A0A5HXU2-F1
#
_entry.id   AF-A0A0A5HXU2-F1
#
_cell.length_a   1.000
_cell.length_b   1.000
_cell.length_c   1.000
_cell.angle_alpha   90.00
_cell.angle_beta   90.00
_cell.angle_gamma   90.00
#
_symmetry.space_group_name_H-M   'P 1'
#
loop_
_entity.id
_entity.type
_entity.pdbx_description
1 polymer ?
#
loop_
_entity_poly.entity_id
_entity_poly.type
_entity_poly.pdbx_seq_one_letter_code
_entity_poly.pdbx_strand_id
1 'polypeptide(L)'
;MTHYIFGYGSLMNSASRQLTGQTSAAIPATAHGFKRYWGKVDDSYILSPLVVDRGEGSVNGVVLQVSDSGLAEFDRRERGYHRVSIAPEKLDCEQTFTSQDTVWVYIKDAPEPPCSLSPIMQTYVDTVLAGCLEISEQFAKQFVEQTVGWHFPLENDRHQPKYGNLAGVKPEHHNTIDALVAEARA
;
A
#
# COMPACT_ATOMS: atom_id res chain seq x y z
N MET A 1 23.83 5.17 8.95
CA MET A 1 22.41 5.57 8.85
C MET A 1 21.69 4.45 8.14
N THR A 2 20.55 4.02 8.66
CA THR A 2 19.75 2.98 8.02
C THR A 2 18.46 3.58 7.52
N HIS A 3 18.08 3.23 6.30
CA HIS A 3 16.82 3.65 5.75
C HIS A 3 15.80 2.54 5.85
N TYR A 4 14.58 2.94 6.18
CA TYR A 4 13.41 2.09 6.19
C TYR A 4 12.33 2.72 5.33
N ILE A 5 11.48 1.90 4.74
CA ILE A 5 10.28 2.34 4.03
C ILE A 5 9.08 1.72 4.69
N PHE A 6 8.11 2.55 5.06
CA PHE A 6 6.77 2.15 5.42
C PHE A 6 5.93 2.01 4.14
N GLY A 7 5.71 0.75 3.73
CA GLY A 7 4.88 0.39 2.59
C GLY A 7 3.45 0.07 3.01
N TYR A 8 2.47 0.72 2.40
CA TYR A 8 1.04 0.62 2.77
C TYR A 8 0.15 0.08 1.64
N GLY A 9 0.76 -0.44 0.57
CA GLY A 9 0.07 -0.96 -0.62
C GLY A 9 0.67 -2.28 -1.10
N SER A 10 0.98 -2.41 -2.40
CA SER A 10 1.45 -3.67 -2.97
C SER A 10 2.77 -4.18 -2.38
N LEU A 11 3.52 -3.34 -1.68
CA LEU A 11 4.70 -3.74 -0.90
C LEU A 11 4.36 -4.63 0.30
N MET A 12 3.10 -4.73 0.73
CA MET A 12 2.69 -5.67 1.76
C MET A 12 2.70 -7.12 1.25
N ASN A 13 2.55 -7.33 -0.06
CA ASN A 13 2.60 -8.65 -0.67
C ASN A 13 4.06 -9.11 -0.93
N SER A 14 4.43 -10.29 -0.44
CA SER A 14 5.79 -10.81 -0.57
C SER A 14 6.22 -11.07 -2.02
N ALA A 15 5.34 -11.60 -2.86
CA ALA A 15 5.64 -11.84 -4.27
C ALA A 15 5.81 -10.53 -5.06
N SER A 16 5.00 -9.51 -4.76
CA SER A 16 5.13 -8.16 -5.32
C SER A 16 6.46 -7.51 -4.95
N ARG A 17 6.92 -7.70 -3.69
CA ARG A 17 8.26 -7.25 -3.27
C ARG A 17 9.36 -7.94 -4.07
N GLN A 18 9.31 -9.27 -4.21
CA GLN A 18 10.29 -10.03 -4.99
C GLN A 18 10.36 -9.59 -6.45
N LEU A 19 9.20 -9.36 -7.10
CA LEU A 19 9.12 -8.88 -8.48
C LEU A 19 9.77 -7.50 -8.66
N THR A 20 9.77 -6.70 -7.60
CA THR A 20 10.33 -5.33 -7.61
C THR A 20 11.72 -5.24 -6.97
N GLY A 21 12.41 -6.38 -6.84
CA GLY A 21 13.79 -6.47 -6.34
C GLY A 21 13.94 -6.29 -4.82
N GLN A 22 12.82 -6.25 -4.09
CA GLN A 22 12.81 -6.04 -2.65
C GLN A 22 12.67 -7.39 -1.94
N THR A 23 13.72 -7.78 -1.21
CA THR A 23 13.79 -9.10 -0.57
C THR A 23 13.94 -9.01 0.96
N SER A 24 13.99 -7.79 1.50
CA SER A 24 14.04 -7.58 2.95
C SER A 24 12.81 -8.16 3.64
N ALA A 25 12.98 -8.61 4.88
CA ALA A 25 11.87 -8.96 5.75
C ALA A 25 10.90 -7.77 5.88
N ALA A 26 9.61 -8.07 5.88
CA ALA A 26 8.55 -7.09 6.06
C ALA A 26 8.02 -7.19 7.48
N ILE A 27 8.16 -6.11 8.25
CA ILE A 27 7.72 -6.05 9.65
C ILE A 27 6.36 -5.37 9.67
N PRO A 28 5.26 -6.05 10.08
CA PRO A 28 3.96 -5.41 10.21
C PRO A 28 4.03 -4.19 11.12
N ALA A 29 3.38 -3.11 10.69
CA ALA A 29 3.43 -1.84 11.38
C ALA A 29 2.13 -1.05 11.21
N THR A 30 1.83 -0.18 12.16
CA THR A 30 0.78 0.84 12.01
C THR A 30 1.41 2.22 12.12
N ALA A 31 1.19 3.07 11.11
CA ALA A 31 1.64 4.45 11.09
C ALA A 31 0.49 5.39 11.48
N HIS A 32 0.74 6.29 12.43
CA HIS A 32 -0.23 7.27 12.93
C HIS A 32 -0.01 8.65 12.30
N GLY A 33 -1.09 9.43 12.20
CA GLY A 33 -1.06 10.76 11.60
C GLY A 33 -1.17 10.75 10.07
N PHE A 34 -1.72 9.67 9.52
CA PHE A 34 -1.93 9.46 8.10
C PHE A 34 -3.33 8.93 7.81
N LYS A 35 -3.82 9.19 6.60
CA LYS A 35 -5.04 8.60 6.06
C LYS A 35 -4.75 7.98 4.70
N ARG A 36 -5.25 6.75 4.47
CA ARG A 36 -5.09 6.04 3.21
C ARG A 36 -6.35 6.17 2.37
N TYR A 37 -6.17 6.40 1.07
CA TYR A 37 -7.23 6.54 0.10
C TYR A 37 -6.95 5.69 -1.12
N TRP A 38 -8.01 5.33 -1.84
CA TRP A 38 -7.93 5.12 -3.27
C TRP A 38 -7.86 6.47 -3.96
N GLY A 39 -6.86 6.70 -4.82
CA GLY A 39 -6.72 8.02 -5.46
C GLY A 39 -5.80 8.02 -6.67
N LYS A 40 -5.93 9.05 -7.51
CA LYS A 40 -5.06 9.26 -8.67
C LYS A 40 -3.72 9.84 -8.23
N VAL A 41 -2.66 9.40 -8.90
CA VAL A 41 -1.30 9.88 -8.65
C VAL A 41 -0.96 11.06 -9.55
N ASP A 42 -1.16 10.89 -10.86
CA ASP A 42 -1.07 11.90 -11.91
C ASP A 42 -1.85 11.44 -13.16
N ASP A 43 -1.93 12.30 -14.18
CA ASP A 43 -2.70 12.06 -15.41
C ASP A 43 -2.16 10.90 -16.29
N SER A 44 -0.95 10.40 -16.02
CA SER A 44 -0.38 9.26 -16.75
C SER A 44 -0.91 7.91 -16.26
N TYR A 45 -1.58 7.86 -15.11
CA TYR A 45 -2.11 6.62 -14.55
C TYR A 45 -3.52 6.30 -15.07
N ILE A 46 -3.64 5.14 -15.71
CA ILE A 46 -4.92 4.58 -16.17
C ILE A 46 -5.75 3.92 -15.04
N LEU A 47 -5.22 3.90 -13.82
CA LEU A 47 -5.85 3.33 -12.63
C LEU A 47 -5.57 4.18 -11.41
N SER A 48 -6.39 4.06 -10.36
CA SER A 48 -6.19 4.74 -9.08
C SER A 48 -5.62 3.78 -8.03
N PRO A 49 -4.31 3.87 -7.71
CA PRO A 49 -3.71 3.05 -6.66
C PRO A 49 -4.01 3.60 -5.25
N LEU A 50 -3.30 3.07 -4.25
CA LEU A 50 -3.35 3.57 -2.89
C LEU A 50 -2.45 4.77 -2.74
N VAL A 51 -2.98 5.80 -2.10
CA VAL A 51 -2.28 7.02 -1.75
C VAL A 51 -2.45 7.27 -0.25
N VAL A 52 -1.46 7.89 0.37
CA VAL A 52 -1.54 8.37 1.75
C VAL A 52 -1.36 9.88 1.77
N ASP A 53 -2.15 10.55 2.61
CA ASP A 53 -2.01 11.96 2.96
C ASP A 53 -1.86 12.10 4.49
N ARG A 54 -1.31 13.21 4.96
CA ARG A 54 -1.25 13.56 6.38
C ARG A 54 -2.66 13.83 6.91
N GLY A 55 -2.97 13.32 8.10
CA GLY A 55 -4.25 13.59 8.74
C GLY A 55 -4.48 12.76 9.99
N GLU A 56 -5.52 13.06 10.75
CA GLU A 56 -5.85 12.28 11.95
C GLU A 56 -6.40 10.90 11.56
N GLY A 57 -5.56 9.88 11.68
CA GLY A 57 -5.88 8.51 11.32
C GLY A 57 -4.67 7.59 11.53
N SER A 58 -4.90 6.31 11.26
CA SER A 58 -3.88 5.27 11.33
C SER A 58 -3.95 4.45 10.04
N VAL A 59 -2.78 4.04 9.56
CA VAL A 59 -2.64 3.22 8.35
C VAL A 59 -1.79 2.02 8.71
N ASN A 60 -2.33 0.82 8.54
CA ASN A 60 -1.55 -0.40 8.65
C ASN A 60 -0.71 -0.64 7.38
N GLY A 61 0.48 -1.18 7.56
CA GLY A 61 1.45 -1.42 6.49
C GLY A 61 2.59 -2.30 6.96
N VAL A 62 3.70 -2.24 6.24
CA VAL A 62 4.93 -2.96 6.58
C VAL A 62 6.12 -2.04 6.54
N VAL A 63 7.07 -2.25 7.45
CA VAL A 63 8.37 -1.60 7.45
C VAL A 63 9.38 -2.53 6.75
N LEU A 64 10.13 -1.96 5.81
CA LEU A 64 11.15 -2.63 5.01
C LEU A 64 12.48 -1.90 5.19
N GLN A 65 13.54 -2.60 5.54
CA GLN A 65 14.89 -2.03 5.53
C GLN A 65 15.40 -1.91 4.09
N VAL A 66 15.99 -0.77 3.74
CA VAL A 66 16.55 -0.51 2.40
C VAL A 66 17.96 0.07 2.49
N SER A 67 18.78 -0.24 1.48
CA SER A 67 20.06 0.44 1.27
C SER A 67 19.85 1.82 0.67
N ASP A 68 20.90 2.65 0.65
CA ASP A 68 20.88 3.95 -0.02
C ASP A 68 20.54 3.83 -1.52
N SER A 69 21.10 2.81 -2.18
CA SER A 69 20.78 2.51 -3.59
C SER A 69 19.33 2.06 -3.76
N GLY A 70 18.81 1.24 -2.84
CA GLY A 70 17.42 0.81 -2.83
C GLY A 70 16.47 1.98 -2.62
N LEU A 71 16.81 2.91 -1.73
CA LEU A 71 16.03 4.14 -1.53
C LEU A 71 15.94 4.97 -2.81
N ALA A 72 17.04 5.14 -3.55
CA ALA A 72 17.05 5.83 -4.84
C ALA A 72 16.26 5.09 -5.94
N GLU A 73 16.16 3.76 -5.88
CA GLU A 73 15.28 2.97 -6.74
C GLU A 73 13.81 3.19 -6.41
N PHE A 74 13.47 3.27 -5.13
CA PHE A 74 12.12 3.63 -4.69
C PHE A 74 11.73 5.05 -5.11
N ASP A 75 12.63 6.03 -4.99
CA ASP A 75 12.38 7.40 -5.44
C ASP A 75 12.01 7.44 -6.95
N ARG A 76 12.61 6.57 -7.78
CA ARG A 76 12.28 6.44 -9.21
C ARG A 76 10.96 5.71 -9.45
N ARG A 77 10.69 4.67 -8.65
CA ARG A 77 9.49 3.82 -8.76
C ARG A 77 8.23 4.59 -8.35
N GLU A 78 8.30 5.34 -7.26
CA GLU A 78 7.17 6.07 -6.66
C GLU A 78 6.99 7.46 -7.29
N ARG A 79 7.22 7.56 -8.61
CA ARG A 79 7.03 8.79 -9.38
C ARG A 79 5.60 9.31 -9.17
N GLY A 80 5.49 10.61 -8.88
CA GLY A 80 4.21 11.28 -8.62
C GLY A 80 3.85 11.38 -7.13
N TYR A 81 4.56 10.64 -6.28
CA TYR A 81 4.59 10.82 -4.82
C TYR A 81 5.84 11.61 -4.40
N HIS A 82 5.85 12.04 -3.15
CA HIS A 82 7.06 12.51 -2.48
C HIS A 82 7.19 11.83 -1.11
N ARG A 83 8.41 11.55 -0.68
CA ARG A 83 8.62 10.89 0.61
C ARG A 83 8.75 11.87 1.76
N VAL A 84 8.26 11.44 2.92
CA VAL A 84 8.33 12.16 4.19
C VAL A 84 8.80 11.20 5.28
N SER A 85 9.49 11.72 6.29
CA SER A 85 9.93 10.89 7.42
C SER A 85 8.77 10.69 8.40
N ILE A 86 8.61 9.46 8.88
CA ILE A 86 7.74 9.14 10.02
C ILE A 86 8.60 9.16 11.29
N ALA A 87 8.14 9.88 12.30
CA ALA A 87 8.79 9.87 13.62
C ALA A 87 8.60 8.48 14.27
N PRO A 88 9.62 7.88 14.90
CA PRO A 88 9.52 6.54 15.49
C PRO A 88 8.33 6.37 16.44
N GLU A 89 8.00 7.39 17.23
CA GLU A 89 6.85 7.39 18.16
C GLU A 89 5.47 7.36 17.47
N LYS A 90 5.42 7.57 16.15
CA LYS A 90 4.20 7.43 15.33
C LYS A 90 4.11 6.08 14.63
N LEU A 91 5.00 5.13 14.93
CA LEU A 91 4.99 3.79 14.39
C LEU A 91 4.81 2.76 15.51
N ASP A 92 3.73 1.99 15.44
CA ASP A 92 3.55 0.79 16.25
C ASP A 92 4.03 -0.42 15.45
N CYS A 93 5.20 -0.95 15.80
CA CYS A 93 5.76 -2.18 15.23
C CYS A 93 6.80 -2.81 16.16
N GLU A 94 7.16 -4.07 15.91
CA GLU A 94 8.18 -4.77 16.70
C GLU A 94 9.62 -4.25 16.45
N GLN A 95 9.84 -3.50 15.36
CA GLN A 95 11.14 -2.92 15.05
C GLN A 95 11.48 -1.80 16.03
N THR A 96 12.66 -1.88 16.66
CA THR A 96 13.22 -0.78 17.43
C THR A 96 14.07 0.11 16.52
N PHE A 97 13.83 1.42 16.53
CA PHE A 97 14.59 2.39 15.76
C PHE A 97 15.57 3.16 16.65
N THR A 98 16.76 3.43 16.13
CA THR A 98 17.78 4.28 16.75
C THR A 98 17.74 5.69 16.17
N SER A 99 18.48 6.62 16.77
CA SER A 99 18.63 8.00 16.25
C SER A 99 19.33 8.10 14.89
N GLN A 100 19.93 7.00 14.40
CA GLN A 100 20.59 6.92 13.09
C GLN A 100 19.67 6.36 12.00
N ASP A 101 18.46 5.93 12.36
CA ASP A 101 17.50 5.32 11.45
C ASP A 101 16.50 6.35 10.97
N THR A 102 16.01 6.18 9.74
CA THR A 102 14.94 7.02 9.20
C THR A 102 13.93 6.16 8.49
N VAL A 103 12.67 6.28 8.90
CA VAL A 103 11.54 5.60 8.26
C VAL A 103 10.87 6.58 7.31
N TRP A 104 10.82 6.21 6.04
CA TRP A 104 10.22 7.01 4.97
C TRP A 104 8.85 6.45 4.60
N VAL A 105 7.93 7.33 4.23
CA VAL A 105 6.67 6.97 3.58
C VAL A 105 6.47 7.87 2.37
N TYR A 106 6.07 7.30 1.25
CA TYR A 106 5.73 8.04 0.03
C TYR A 106 4.28 8.50 0.15
N ILE A 107 4.03 9.80 0.02
CA ILE A 107 2.70 10.39 0.18
C ILE A 107 2.33 11.24 -1.03
N LYS A 108 1.03 11.51 -1.14
CA LYS A 108 0.46 12.43 -2.12
C LYS A 108 -0.49 13.36 -1.37
N ASP A 109 -0.13 14.64 -1.29
CA ASP A 109 -1.00 15.65 -0.68
C ASP A 109 -2.22 15.86 -1.57
N ALA A 110 -3.40 16.00 -0.95
CA ALA A 110 -4.67 16.27 -1.63
C ALA A 110 -4.94 15.35 -2.84
N PRO A 111 -5.00 14.02 -2.64
CA PRO A 111 -5.18 13.09 -3.73
C PRO A 111 -6.55 13.28 -4.41
N GLU A 112 -6.55 13.25 -5.74
CA GLU A 112 -7.80 13.24 -6.49
C GLU A 112 -8.51 11.89 -6.36
N PRO A 113 -9.85 11.88 -6.26
CA PRO A 113 -10.59 10.63 -6.18
C PRO A 113 -10.57 9.86 -7.51
N PRO A 114 -10.70 8.51 -7.46
CA PRO A 114 -10.88 7.69 -8.65
C PRO A 114 -12.12 8.09 -9.45
N CYS A 115 -12.08 7.85 -10.76
CA CYS A 115 -13.21 8.07 -11.66
C CYS A 115 -13.28 6.98 -12.73
N SER A 116 -14.29 7.00 -13.60
CA SER A 116 -14.45 5.98 -14.65
C SER A 116 -13.31 5.92 -15.66
N LEU A 117 -12.49 6.98 -15.79
CA LEU A 117 -11.31 6.99 -16.66
C LEU A 117 -10.06 6.38 -15.98
N SER A 118 -10.00 6.47 -14.65
CA SER A 118 -8.92 5.90 -13.83
C SER A 118 -9.53 5.22 -12.59
N PRO A 119 -10.21 4.07 -12.75
CA PRO A 119 -10.90 3.41 -11.65
C PRO A 119 -9.91 2.68 -10.73
N ILE A 120 -10.40 2.19 -9.59
CA ILE A 120 -9.71 1.19 -8.79
C ILE A 120 -9.70 -0.12 -9.59
N MET A 121 -8.58 -0.82 -9.65
CA MET A 121 -8.49 -2.11 -10.36
C MET A 121 -8.57 -3.28 -9.38
N GLN A 122 -9.42 -4.25 -9.66
CA GLN A 122 -9.58 -5.43 -8.80
C GLN A 122 -8.27 -6.20 -8.64
N THR A 123 -7.47 -6.36 -9.69
CA THR A 123 -6.18 -7.07 -9.59
C THR A 123 -5.16 -6.35 -8.71
N TYR A 124 -5.24 -5.02 -8.60
CA TYR A 124 -4.44 -4.26 -7.64
C TYR A 124 -4.94 -4.47 -6.22
N VAL A 125 -6.27 -4.39 -5.99
CA VAL A 125 -6.91 -4.73 -4.71
C VAL A 125 -6.53 -6.14 -4.27
N ASP A 126 -6.58 -7.11 -5.21
CA ASP A 126 -6.24 -8.51 -4.95
C ASP A 126 -4.80 -8.67 -4.49
N THR A 127 -3.87 -8.00 -5.17
CA THR A 127 -2.44 -8.03 -4.80
C THR A 127 -2.22 -7.50 -3.38
N VAL A 128 -2.85 -6.36 -3.06
CA VAL A 128 -2.70 -5.72 -1.75
C VAL A 128 -3.31 -6.59 -0.65
N LEU A 129 -4.56 -7.01 -0.81
CA LEU A 129 -5.26 -7.81 0.20
C LEU A 129 -4.67 -9.20 0.36
N ALA A 130 -4.17 -9.84 -0.70
CA ALA A 130 -3.39 -11.07 -0.57
C ALA A 130 -2.16 -10.85 0.33
N GLY A 131 -1.46 -9.72 0.17
CA GLY A 131 -0.36 -9.35 1.07
C GLY A 131 -0.79 -9.09 2.51
N CYS A 132 -1.96 -8.49 2.73
CA CYS A 132 -2.52 -8.34 4.07
C CYS A 132 -2.85 -9.70 4.70
N LEU A 133 -3.43 -10.62 3.92
CA LEU A 133 -3.78 -11.97 4.37
C LEU A 133 -2.56 -12.83 4.68
N GLU A 134 -1.41 -12.58 4.03
CA GLU A 134 -0.12 -13.19 4.41
C GLU A 134 0.29 -12.83 5.86
N ILE A 135 -0.14 -11.68 6.37
CA ILE A 135 0.10 -11.24 7.75
C ILE A 135 -0.99 -11.81 8.67
N SER A 136 -2.25 -11.48 8.41
CA SER A 136 -3.43 -12.08 9.09
C SER A 136 -4.75 -11.58 8.49
N GLU A 137 -5.84 -12.29 8.76
CA GLU A 137 -7.20 -11.80 8.44
C GLU A 137 -7.53 -10.47 9.14
N GLN A 138 -7.11 -10.30 10.39
CA GLN A 138 -7.33 -9.06 11.15
C GLN A 138 -6.62 -7.87 10.50
N PHE A 139 -5.42 -8.08 9.97
CA PHE A 139 -4.67 -7.06 9.26
C PHE A 139 -5.35 -6.69 7.93
N ALA A 140 -5.94 -7.65 7.22
CA ALA A 140 -6.74 -7.37 6.02
C ALA A 140 -8.03 -6.58 6.34
N LYS A 141 -8.72 -6.89 7.45
CA LYS A 141 -9.89 -6.12 7.91
C LYS A 141 -9.51 -4.67 8.26
N GLN A 142 -8.45 -4.49 9.05
CA GLN A 142 -7.92 -3.16 9.37
C GLN A 142 -7.56 -2.38 8.11
N PHE A 143 -6.99 -3.06 7.11
CA PHE A 143 -6.66 -2.41 5.85
C PHE A 143 -7.90 -1.81 5.19
N VAL A 144 -8.99 -2.58 5.11
CA VAL A 144 -10.24 -2.16 4.52
C VAL A 144 -10.86 -1.00 5.30
N GLU A 145 -10.98 -1.14 6.62
CA GLU A 145 -11.55 -0.14 7.54
C GLU A 145 -10.80 1.20 7.48
N GLN A 146 -9.48 1.16 7.35
CA GLN A 146 -8.61 2.34 7.33
C GLN A 146 -8.42 2.95 5.93
N THR A 147 -9.02 2.34 4.89
CA THR A 147 -8.91 2.83 3.51
C THR A 147 -10.19 3.53 3.09
N VAL A 148 -10.06 4.80 2.71
CA VAL A 148 -11.19 5.64 2.28
C VAL A 148 -11.37 5.55 0.77
N GLY A 149 -12.62 5.66 0.30
CA GLY A 149 -12.93 5.76 -1.12
C GLY A 149 -13.40 4.46 -1.77
N TRP A 150 -13.78 3.45 -0.99
CA TRP A 150 -14.32 2.20 -1.53
C TRP A 150 -15.59 2.40 -2.37
N HIS A 151 -16.36 3.48 -2.20
CA HIS A 151 -17.55 3.75 -3.04
C HIS A 151 -17.22 4.17 -4.48
N PHE A 152 -15.97 4.54 -4.79
CA PHE A 152 -15.58 4.95 -6.14
C PHE A 152 -15.59 3.79 -7.15
N PRO A 153 -15.51 4.09 -8.47
CA PRO A 153 -15.49 3.07 -9.51
C PRO A 153 -14.40 2.02 -9.30
N LEU A 154 -14.81 0.75 -9.30
CA LEU A 154 -13.95 -0.43 -9.24
C LEU A 154 -14.19 -1.27 -10.49
N GLU A 155 -13.13 -1.55 -11.22
CA GLU A 155 -13.16 -2.39 -12.41
C GLU A 155 -12.67 -3.79 -12.07
N ASN A 156 -13.48 -4.81 -12.33
CA ASN A 156 -13.07 -6.20 -12.21
C ASN A 156 -12.30 -6.63 -13.46
N ASP A 157 -10.98 -6.47 -13.41
CA ASP A 157 -10.05 -6.75 -14.50
C ASP A 157 -9.37 -8.13 -14.38
N ARG A 158 -9.85 -9.04 -13.52
CA ARG A 158 -9.21 -10.35 -13.28
C ARG A 158 -9.01 -11.20 -14.55
N HIS A 159 -9.91 -11.10 -15.52
CA HIS A 159 -9.80 -11.83 -16.80
C HIS A 159 -8.78 -11.23 -17.77
N GLN A 160 -8.52 -9.93 -17.66
CA GLN A 160 -7.55 -9.22 -18.49
C GLN A 160 -6.84 -8.17 -17.62
N PRO A 161 -5.88 -8.59 -16.77
CA PRO A 161 -5.27 -7.72 -15.77
C PRO A 161 -4.64 -6.47 -16.40
N LYS A 162 -5.02 -5.30 -15.89
CA LYS A 162 -4.43 -3.99 -16.26
C LYS A 162 -3.33 -3.58 -15.30
N TYR A 163 -3.36 -4.08 -14.06
CA TYR A 163 -2.27 -3.85 -13.11
C TYR A 163 -1.07 -4.75 -13.44
N GLY A 164 -0.01 -4.14 -13.98
CA GLY A 164 1.17 -4.86 -14.49
C GLY A 164 2.01 -5.61 -13.45
N ASN A 165 1.82 -5.34 -12.15
CA ASN A 165 2.56 -5.98 -11.07
C ASN A 165 1.68 -6.93 -10.23
N LEU A 166 0.66 -7.52 -10.84
CA LEU A 166 -0.15 -8.57 -10.21
C LEU A 166 0.75 -9.73 -9.77
N ALA A 167 0.81 -9.99 -8.46
CA ALA A 167 1.68 -11.00 -7.88
C ALA A 167 1.10 -11.55 -6.57
N GLY A 168 1.40 -12.82 -6.26
CA GLY A 168 1.05 -13.44 -4.96
C GLY A 168 -0.43 -13.73 -4.73
N VAL A 169 -1.28 -13.50 -5.73
CA VAL A 169 -2.72 -13.77 -5.66
C VAL A 169 -2.99 -15.21 -6.12
N LYS A 170 -3.58 -16.02 -5.24
CA LYS A 170 -4.03 -17.38 -5.53
C LYS A 170 -5.55 -17.41 -5.66
N PRO A 171 -6.14 -18.35 -6.44
CA PRO A 171 -7.59 -18.47 -6.57
C PRO A 171 -8.33 -18.61 -5.23
N GLU A 172 -7.71 -19.26 -4.23
CA GLU A 172 -8.26 -19.42 -2.88
C GLU A 172 -8.45 -18.09 -2.13
N HIS A 173 -7.70 -17.04 -2.48
CA HIS A 173 -7.84 -15.72 -1.84
C HIS A 173 -9.08 -14.96 -2.33
N HIS A 174 -9.57 -15.24 -3.55
CA HIS A 174 -10.60 -14.40 -4.19
C HIS A 174 -11.88 -14.31 -3.37
N ASN A 175 -12.37 -15.42 -2.80
CA ASN A 175 -13.62 -15.40 -2.03
C ASN A 175 -13.51 -14.51 -0.77
N THR A 176 -12.40 -14.60 -0.05
CA THR A 176 -12.14 -13.78 1.14
C THR A 176 -11.98 -12.30 0.75
N ILE A 177 -11.26 -12.03 -0.33
CA ILE A 177 -11.06 -10.67 -0.85
C ILE A 177 -12.38 -10.06 -1.30
N ASP A 178 -13.21 -10.81 -2.04
CA ASP A 178 -14.52 -10.36 -2.51
C ASP A 178 -15.46 -10.05 -1.34
N ALA A 179 -15.44 -10.87 -0.28
CA ALA A 179 -16.22 -10.63 0.93
C ALA A 179 -15.79 -9.33 1.64
N LEU A 180 -14.47 -9.13 1.82
CA LEU A 180 -13.91 -7.91 2.43
C LEU A 180 -14.26 -6.66 1.62
N VAL A 181 -14.15 -6.73 0.29
CA VAL A 181 -14.48 -5.62 -0.61
C VAL A 181 -15.98 -5.34 -0.61
N ALA A 182 -16.83 -6.37 -0.56
CA ALA A 182 -18.28 -6.20 -0.47
C ALA A 182 -18.70 -5.50 0.83
N GLU A 183 -18.11 -5.87 1.97
CA GLU A 183 -18.33 -5.21 3.26
C GLU A 183 -17.91 -3.73 3.23
N ALA A 184 -16.75 -3.44 2.62
CA ALA A 184 -16.24 -2.08 2.47
C ALA A 184 -17.12 -1.15 1.62
N ARG A 185 -17.95 -1.74 0.76
CA ARG A 185 -18.74 -1.06 -0.27
C ARG A 185 -20.25 -1.08 0.02
N ALA A 186 -20.66 -1.67 1.13
CA ALA A 186 -22.04 -1.66 1.60
C ALA A 186 -22.43 -0.28 2.14
#